data_AF-A0A542XMC0-F1
#
_entry.id   AF-A0A542XMC0-F1
#
_cell.length_a   1.000
_cell.length_b   1.000
_cell.length_c   1.000
_cell.angle_alpha   90.00
_cell.angle_beta   90.00
_cell.angle_gamma   90.00
#
_symmetry.space_group_name_H-M   'P 1'
#
loop_
_entity.id
_entity.type
_entity.pdbx_description
1 polymer ?
#
loop_
_entity_poly.entity_id
_entity_poly.type
_entity_poly.pdbx_seq_one_letter_code
_entity_poly.pdbx_strand_id
1 'polypeptide(L)'
;MTVVQSCARCRTVLIPGQQGCVRCGLTAAEPTRECPACRRPTAVDAQFCPACGEQLRQRSPMSAADPATDPVPGTDLATAPAPGTDPAAPLAAAPAVFATVRKPRRWVYLLTGVALAVLLTGITGLYAVQSILYTPGRVVTGYFAALSERDAAAARSFLEEPRSESPNDSGELPLIPMTASYQPPSEVVVTSIEELNEVELAGSPAAANSDDWRSAAVTYLLDDRTHREKLYLHRQERKEKGVFRGWLIYGGINRMAAYVGRDGPGVLINGQAVPTREGYARARVFPGVHEVRLADDPLFEAEPEAAEVGLLKPHAVPLMPTLRESARDEVESQVKAYLDECAKSTDLSPDGCPFSWIEIGTSKKVEWTIDAYPKLSFSVGDGEVAVRGLLGRVTVAWTGYGGVKHESDLLYHITGQAAVIDGKVTFRSD
;
A
#
# COMPACT_ATOMS: atom_id res chain seq x y z
N MET A 1 8.00 -9.41 -42.84
CA MET A 1 7.00 -8.91 -41.88
C MET A 1 6.13 -10.09 -41.49
N THR A 2 6.32 -10.59 -40.27
CA THR A 2 5.51 -11.68 -39.71
C THR A 2 4.16 -11.10 -39.30
N VAL A 3 3.07 -11.57 -39.92
CA VAL A 3 1.71 -11.13 -39.58
C VAL A 3 1.28 -11.87 -38.32
N VAL A 4 1.14 -11.13 -37.22
CA VAL A 4 0.69 -11.68 -35.94
C VAL A 4 -0.78 -11.32 -35.75
N GLN A 5 -1.59 -12.28 -35.33
CA GLN A 5 -3.02 -12.06 -35.06
C GLN A 5 -3.20 -11.62 -33.61
N SER A 6 -4.04 -10.61 -33.37
CA SER A 6 -4.38 -10.16 -32.02
C SER A 6 -5.89 -10.06 -31.83
N CYS A 7 -6.35 -10.19 -30.60
CA CYS A 7 -7.76 -10.10 -30.27
C CYS A 7 -8.29 -8.67 -30.48
N ALA A 8 -9.37 -8.52 -31.25
CA ALA A 8 -9.97 -7.21 -31.53
C ALA A 8 -10.45 -6.45 -30.27
N ARG A 9 -10.76 -7.15 -29.17
CA ARG A 9 -11.30 -6.54 -27.94
C ARG A 9 -10.24 -6.17 -26.90
N CYS A 10 -9.26 -7.04 -26.66
CA CYS A 10 -8.25 -6.83 -25.61
C CYS A 10 -6.81 -6.76 -26.14
N ARG A 11 -6.63 -6.81 -27.46
CA ARG A 11 -5.36 -6.71 -28.20
C ARG A 11 -4.25 -7.65 -27.73
N THR A 12 -4.62 -8.73 -27.05
CA THR A 12 -3.70 -9.79 -26.67
C THR A 12 -3.34 -10.58 -27.93
N VAL A 13 -2.05 -10.84 -28.10
CA VAL A 13 -1.52 -11.64 -29.22
C VAL A 13 -2.08 -13.06 -29.12
N LEU A 14 -2.66 -13.55 -30.21
CA LEU A 14 -3.23 -14.89 -30.29
C LEU A 14 -2.15 -15.88 -30.71
N ILE A 15 -2.13 -17.05 -30.07
CA ILE A 15 -1.21 -18.13 -30.41
C ILE A 15 -1.69 -18.78 -31.72
N PRO A 16 -0.81 -19.12 -32.68
CA PRO A 16 -1.20 -19.77 -33.93
C PRO A 16 -2.03 -21.04 -33.66
N GLY A 17 -3.25 -21.12 -34.22
CA GLY A 17 -4.17 -22.25 -34.05
C GLY A 17 -5.22 -22.11 -32.94
N GLN A 18 -5.24 -21.01 -32.17
CA GLN A 18 -6.30 -20.75 -31.19
C GLN A 18 -7.63 -20.31 -31.85
N GLN A 19 -8.74 -20.93 -31.46
CA GLN A 19 -10.09 -20.60 -31.95
C GLN A 19 -10.73 -19.37 -31.29
N GLY A 20 -10.05 -18.74 -30.33
CA GLY A 20 -10.54 -17.54 -29.64
C GLY A 20 -9.57 -17.02 -28.58
N CYS A 21 -9.79 -15.78 -28.13
CA CYS A 21 -8.96 -15.15 -27.12
C CYS A 21 -9.24 -15.72 -25.72
N VAL A 22 -8.26 -16.40 -25.14
CA VAL A 22 -8.34 -16.97 -23.78
C VAL A 22 -8.64 -15.94 -22.68
N ARG A 23 -8.31 -14.67 -22.93
CA ARG A 23 -8.49 -13.60 -21.93
C ARG A 23 -9.89 -13.01 -21.90
N CYS A 24 -10.60 -13.00 -23.03
CA CYS A 24 -11.90 -12.32 -23.13
C CYS A 24 -12.97 -13.08 -23.91
N GLY A 25 -12.67 -14.30 -24.37
CA GLY A 25 -13.61 -15.20 -25.05
C GLY A 25 -13.99 -14.82 -26.48
N LEU A 26 -13.47 -13.73 -27.05
CA LEU A 26 -13.82 -13.31 -28.41
C LEU A 26 -13.11 -14.17 -29.48
N THR A 27 -13.88 -14.61 -30.47
CA THR A 27 -13.42 -15.43 -31.62
C THR A 27 -12.96 -14.61 -32.83
N ALA A 28 -13.07 -13.28 -32.79
CA ALA A 28 -12.67 -12.40 -33.89
C ALA A 28 -11.18 -11.97 -33.77
N ALA A 29 -10.39 -12.36 -34.77
CA ALA A 29 -8.99 -11.97 -34.92
C ALA A 29 -8.84 -10.89 -36.00
N GLU A 30 -8.11 -9.82 -35.71
CA GLU A 30 -7.72 -8.81 -36.70
C GLU A 30 -6.21 -8.93 -37.00
N PRO A 31 -5.79 -8.78 -38.27
CA PRO A 31 -4.38 -8.82 -38.63
C PRO A 31 -3.65 -7.60 -38.03
N THR A 32 -2.45 -7.81 -37.49
CA THR A 32 -1.61 -6.73 -36.94
C THR A 32 -0.18 -6.76 -37.49
N ARG A 33 0.45 -5.58 -37.49
CA ARG A 33 1.86 -5.33 -37.82
C ARG A 33 2.57 -4.69 -36.62
N GLU A 34 3.88 -4.88 -36.51
CA GLU A 34 4.68 -4.18 -35.49
C GLU A 34 4.93 -2.73 -35.92
N CYS A 35 4.78 -1.79 -34.99
CA CYS A 35 5.17 -0.40 -35.19
C CYS A 35 6.71 -0.31 -35.27
N PRO A 36 7.30 0.36 -36.27
CA PRO A 36 8.76 0.45 -36.40
C PRO A 36 9.43 1.27 -35.27
N ALA A 37 8.72 2.22 -34.66
CA ALA A 37 9.25 3.06 -33.59
C ALA A 37 9.25 2.37 -32.22
N CYS A 38 8.13 1.75 -31.83
CA CYS A 38 7.96 1.19 -30.49
C CYS A 38 7.79 -0.34 -30.43
N ARG A 39 7.82 -1.02 -31.59
CA ARG A 39 7.63 -2.47 -31.76
C ARG A 39 6.33 -3.05 -31.19
N ARG A 40 5.35 -2.22 -30.85
CA ARG A 40 4.03 -2.70 -30.39
C ARG A 40 3.13 -3.14 -31.55
N PRO A 41 2.32 -4.20 -31.36
CA PRO A 41 1.38 -4.66 -32.37
C PRO A 41 0.29 -3.62 -32.62
N THR A 42 0.12 -3.25 -33.88
CA THR A 42 -0.83 -2.24 -34.34
C THR A 42 -1.62 -2.79 -35.53
N ALA A 43 -2.90 -2.46 -35.66
CA ALA A 43 -3.70 -2.88 -36.81
C ALA A 43 -3.04 -2.48 -38.14
N VAL A 44 -3.12 -3.33 -39.17
CA VAL A 44 -2.39 -3.11 -40.44
C VAL A 44 -2.89 -1.88 -41.19
N ASP A 45 -4.16 -1.52 -41.01
CA ASP A 45 -4.83 -0.36 -41.59
C ASP A 45 -4.67 0.94 -40.78
N ALA A 46 -4.13 0.87 -39.56
CA ALA A 46 -3.92 2.04 -38.72
C ALA A 46 -2.97 3.04 -39.40
N GLN A 47 -3.41 4.29 -39.47
CA GLN A 47 -2.62 5.41 -40.02
C GLN A 47 -1.58 5.91 -39.01
N PHE A 48 -1.85 5.78 -37.72
CA PHE A 48 -0.98 6.17 -36.61
C PHE A 48 -0.89 5.06 -35.57
N CYS A 49 0.25 4.94 -34.89
CA CYS A 49 0.42 4.02 -33.78
C CYS A 49 -0.28 4.57 -32.53
N PRO A 50 -1.25 3.86 -31.94
CA PRO A 50 -1.99 4.34 -30.77
C PRO A 50 -1.14 4.36 -29.49
N ALA A 51 0.03 3.71 -29.48
CA ALA A 51 0.90 3.67 -28.32
C ALA A 51 1.91 4.83 -28.29
N CYS A 52 2.37 5.30 -29.45
CA CYS A 52 3.44 6.30 -29.53
C CYS A 52 3.18 7.45 -30.52
N GLY A 53 2.04 7.44 -31.22
CA GLY A 53 1.67 8.50 -32.18
C GLY A 53 2.34 8.40 -33.56
N GLU A 54 3.26 7.45 -33.77
CA GLU A 54 4.04 7.33 -35.01
C GLU A 54 3.15 7.14 -36.25
N GLN A 55 3.41 7.88 -37.34
CA GLN A 55 2.64 7.77 -38.58
C GLN A 55 3.09 6.55 -39.39
N LEU A 56 2.20 5.57 -39.55
CA LEU A 56 2.52 4.25 -40.11
C LEU A 56 2.21 4.11 -41.62
N ARG A 57 1.66 5.15 -42.25
CA ARG A 57 1.47 5.24 -43.70
C ARG A 57 2.12 6.52 -44.24
N GLN A 58 3.29 6.37 -44.85
CA GLN A 58 3.83 7.38 -45.76
C GLN A 58 3.16 7.21 -47.13
N ARG A 59 2.56 8.27 -47.68
CA ARG A 59 2.47 8.43 -49.13
C ARG A 59 3.81 9.00 -49.57
N SER A 60 4.65 8.21 -50.24
CA SER A 60 5.69 8.81 -51.11
C SER A 60 4.99 9.48 -52.30
N PRO A 61 5.54 10.62 -52.76
CA PRO A 61 6.46 10.54 -53.87
C PRO A 61 7.74 11.38 -53.69
N MET A 62 8.87 10.74 -54.06
CA MET A 62 9.85 11.23 -55.05
C MET A 62 10.54 12.61 -54.84
N SER A 63 11.79 12.54 -54.36
CA SER A 63 13.03 13.05 -54.98
C SER A 63 13.17 14.52 -55.44
N ALA A 64 13.99 15.31 -54.72
CA ALA A 64 15.08 16.21 -55.19
C ALA A 64 15.52 17.10 -53.99
N ALA A 65 16.69 16.88 -53.38
CA ALA A 65 17.98 17.51 -53.67
C ALA A 65 18.06 19.03 -53.34
N ASP A 66 18.76 19.33 -52.23
CA ASP A 66 19.27 20.62 -51.71
C ASP A 66 20.23 21.37 -52.69
N PRO A 67 20.81 22.54 -52.36
CA PRO A 67 20.29 23.79 -51.75
C PRO A 67 20.86 25.06 -52.46
N ALA A 68 20.45 26.29 -52.09
CA ALA A 68 21.35 27.47 -52.05
C ALA A 68 20.67 28.80 -51.60
N THR A 69 21.33 29.42 -50.60
CA THR A 69 21.59 30.86 -50.37
C THR A 69 20.47 31.83 -49.94
N ASP A 70 20.59 32.24 -48.67
CA ASP A 70 20.31 33.56 -48.03
C ASP A 70 20.69 34.81 -48.88
N PRO A 71 20.41 36.08 -48.45
CA PRO A 71 19.42 36.61 -47.50
C PRO A 71 18.67 37.92 -47.96
N VAL A 72 17.64 38.26 -47.18
CA VAL A 72 16.99 39.57 -46.82
C VAL A 72 17.92 40.81 -46.97
N PRO A 73 17.49 42.05 -47.37
CA PRO A 73 16.52 42.93 -46.66
C PRO A 73 15.66 43.84 -47.57
N GLY A 74 14.67 44.63 -47.15
CA GLY A 74 14.09 45.06 -45.87
C GLY A 74 13.13 46.24 -46.20
N THR A 75 12.39 46.74 -45.20
CA THR A 75 11.70 48.08 -45.15
C THR A 75 10.61 48.34 -46.22
N ASP A 76 9.54 49.11 -46.05
CA ASP A 76 8.93 49.85 -44.97
C ASP A 76 7.52 50.24 -45.46
N LEU A 77 6.63 50.52 -44.49
CA LEU A 77 5.57 51.52 -44.48
C LEU A 77 4.82 51.97 -45.76
N ALA A 78 3.52 52.16 -45.51
CA ALA A 78 2.70 53.31 -45.88
C ALA A 78 1.60 53.10 -46.93
N THR A 79 0.36 53.21 -46.40
CA THR A 79 -0.63 54.23 -46.73
C THR A 79 -1.26 54.22 -48.13
N ALA A 80 -2.60 54.20 -48.10
CA ALA A 80 -3.54 54.35 -49.20
C ALA A 80 -3.24 55.53 -50.15
N PRO A 81 -3.80 55.49 -51.36
CA PRO A 81 -4.96 56.35 -51.59
C PRO A 81 -6.05 55.76 -52.52
N ALA A 82 -7.22 56.37 -52.47
CA ALA A 82 -8.27 56.35 -53.51
C ALA A 82 -8.26 57.74 -54.23
N PRO A 83 -9.16 58.08 -55.17
CA PRO A 83 -9.87 57.33 -56.22
C PRO A 83 -9.76 58.02 -57.62
N GLY A 84 -10.38 57.45 -58.66
CA GLY A 84 -10.77 58.14 -59.90
C GLY A 84 -11.10 57.17 -61.04
N THR A 85 -12.39 56.99 -61.42
CA THR A 85 -13.05 57.47 -62.67
C THR A 85 -12.23 57.22 -63.96
N ASP A 86 -12.68 56.65 -65.07
CA ASP A 86 -13.97 56.21 -65.70
C ASP A 86 -13.52 55.54 -67.05
N PRO A 87 -14.36 55.19 -68.07
CA PRO A 87 -15.67 54.53 -68.14
C PRO A 87 -15.66 53.32 -69.14
N ALA A 88 -16.86 52.78 -69.40
CA ALA A 88 -17.21 51.49 -69.99
C ALA A 88 -17.00 51.27 -71.51
N ALA A 89 -16.78 49.99 -71.90
CA ALA A 89 -17.39 49.32 -73.07
C ALA A 89 -17.24 47.78 -72.95
N PRO A 90 -18.13 46.97 -73.56
CA PRO A 90 -18.62 45.71 -72.97
C PRO A 90 -17.93 44.44 -73.48
N LEU A 91 -17.84 43.41 -72.62
CA LEU A 91 -17.50 42.05 -73.02
C LEU A 91 -18.65 41.10 -72.71
N ALA A 92 -18.91 40.24 -73.71
CA ALA A 92 -20.02 39.32 -73.82
C ALA A 92 -20.13 38.33 -72.65
N ALA A 93 -21.38 37.98 -72.33
CA ALA A 93 -21.77 37.09 -71.26
C ALA A 93 -21.23 35.66 -71.43
N ALA A 94 -20.55 35.14 -70.40
CA ALA A 94 -20.49 33.71 -70.14
C ALA A 94 -21.84 33.28 -69.49
N PRO A 95 -22.37 32.08 -69.77
CA PRO A 95 -23.56 31.61 -69.10
C PRO A 95 -23.23 31.36 -67.62
N ALA A 96 -23.78 32.20 -66.75
CA ALA A 96 -23.79 31.94 -65.32
C ALA A 96 -24.61 30.67 -65.07
N VAL A 97 -23.94 29.60 -64.64
CA VAL A 97 -24.58 28.48 -63.96
C VAL A 97 -25.08 29.02 -62.63
N PHE A 98 -26.29 29.56 -62.63
CA PHE A 98 -26.99 29.88 -61.39
C PHE A 98 -27.28 28.55 -60.68
N ALA A 99 -26.47 28.23 -59.66
CA ALA A 99 -26.89 27.31 -58.63
C ALA A 99 -28.15 27.92 -58.00
N THR A 100 -29.32 27.43 -58.40
CA THR A 100 -30.58 27.83 -57.77
C THR A 100 -30.46 27.50 -56.29
N VAL A 101 -30.39 28.52 -55.44
CA VAL A 101 -30.53 28.35 -54.00
C VAL A 101 -31.96 27.84 -53.78
N ARG A 102 -32.12 26.52 -53.71
CA ARG A 102 -33.39 25.88 -53.38
C ARG A 102 -33.80 26.41 -52.02
N LYS A 103 -34.84 27.24 -51.99
CA LYS A 103 -35.50 27.67 -50.75
C LYS A 103 -35.80 26.40 -49.93
N PRO A 104 -35.15 26.17 -48.77
CA PRO A 104 -35.36 24.95 -48.03
C PRO A 104 -36.85 24.86 -47.68
N ARG A 105 -37.46 23.73 -48.05
CA ARG A 105 -38.87 23.44 -47.75
C ARG A 105 -39.04 23.54 -46.23
N ARG A 106 -40.14 24.14 -45.74
CA ARG A 106 -40.44 24.34 -44.31
C ARG A 106 -40.26 23.07 -43.46
N TRP A 107 -40.45 21.88 -44.03
CA TRP A 107 -40.22 20.60 -43.36
C TRP A 107 -38.74 20.35 -42.97
N VAL A 108 -37.77 20.92 -43.69
CA VAL A 108 -36.34 20.78 -43.39
C VAL A 108 -36.04 21.50 -42.08
N TYR A 109 -36.54 22.73 -41.90
CA TYR A 109 -36.40 23.48 -40.64
C TYR A 109 -37.12 22.80 -39.47
N LEU A 110 -38.26 22.18 -39.73
CA LEU A 110 -38.99 21.39 -38.74
C LEU A 110 -38.17 20.16 -38.31
N LEU A 111 -37.59 19.43 -39.27
CA LEU A 111 -36.74 18.27 -38.98
C LEU A 111 -35.44 18.65 -38.27
N THR A 112 -34.77 19.74 -38.66
CA THR A 112 -33.59 20.23 -37.92
C THR A 112 -33.97 20.74 -36.53
N GLY A 113 -35.11 21.41 -36.37
CA GLY A 113 -35.61 21.84 -35.05
C GLY A 113 -35.89 20.66 -34.12
N VAL A 114 -36.54 19.61 -34.62
CA VAL A 114 -36.79 18.37 -33.88
C VAL A 114 -35.48 17.65 -33.55
N ALA A 115 -34.56 17.53 -34.51
CA ALA A 115 -33.26 16.90 -34.29
C ALA A 115 -32.44 17.65 -33.22
N LEU A 116 -32.45 18.99 -33.24
CA LEU A 116 -31.77 19.81 -32.23
C LEU A 116 -32.43 19.67 -30.85
N ALA A 117 -33.77 19.65 -30.80
CA ALA A 117 -34.49 19.46 -29.54
C ALA A 117 -34.20 18.07 -28.93
N VAL A 118 -34.18 17.01 -29.74
CA VAL A 118 -33.82 15.66 -29.29
C VAL A 118 -32.37 15.61 -28.80
N LEU A 119 -31.44 16.25 -29.52
CA LEU A 119 -30.03 16.34 -29.13
C LEU A 119 -29.87 17.06 -27.78
N LEU A 120 -30.49 18.23 -27.62
CA LEU A 120 -30.44 19.01 -26.38
C LEU A 120 -31.06 18.23 -25.22
N THR A 121 -32.21 17.59 -25.42
CA THR A 121 -32.84 16.74 -24.40
C THR A 121 -31.94 15.58 -24.01
N GLY A 122 -31.27 14.95 -24.98
CA GLY A 122 -30.28 13.90 -24.73
C GLY A 122 -29.07 14.39 -23.94
N ILE A 123 -28.52 15.57 -24.27
CA ILE A 123 -27.41 16.20 -23.54
C ILE A 123 -27.83 16.57 -22.12
N THR A 124 -29.00 17.18 -21.94
CA THR A 124 -29.54 17.52 -20.62
C THR A 124 -29.80 16.27 -19.79
N GLY A 125 -30.33 15.20 -20.40
CA GLY A 125 -30.50 13.90 -19.75
C GLY A 125 -29.17 13.27 -19.34
N LEU A 126 -28.16 13.30 -20.21
CA LEU A 126 -26.80 12.85 -19.90
C LEU A 126 -26.17 13.65 -18.76
N TYR A 127 -26.31 14.97 -18.79
CA TYR A 127 -25.83 15.85 -17.72
C TYR A 127 -26.54 15.58 -16.40
N ALA A 128 -27.87 15.39 -16.42
CA ALA A 128 -28.65 15.03 -15.25
C ALA A 128 -28.23 13.66 -14.67
N VAL A 129 -27.99 12.66 -15.53
CA VAL A 129 -27.48 11.35 -15.10
C VAL A 129 -26.09 11.49 -14.47
N GLN A 130 -25.20 12.29 -15.07
CA GLN A 130 -23.87 12.57 -14.53
C GLN A 130 -23.94 13.29 -13.17
N SER A 131 -24.82 14.30 -13.05
CA SER A 131 -24.94 15.10 -11.83
C SER A 131 -25.70 14.42 -10.69
N ILE A 132 -26.49 13.38 -10.98
CA ILE A 132 -27.25 12.63 -9.96
C ILE A 132 -26.50 11.36 -9.54
N LEU A 133 -25.92 10.62 -10.48
CA LEU A 133 -25.33 9.30 -10.21
C LEU A 133 -23.82 9.34 -9.94
N TYR A 134 -23.09 10.29 -10.53
CA TYR A 134 -21.63 10.38 -10.43
C TYR A 134 -21.20 11.60 -9.59
N THR A 135 -21.77 11.69 -8.38
CA THR A 135 -21.46 12.76 -7.44
C THR A 135 -20.28 12.39 -6.54
N PRO A 136 -19.48 13.38 -6.11
CA PRO A 136 -18.40 13.15 -5.13
C PRO A 136 -18.92 12.55 -3.82
N GLY A 137 -20.11 12.98 -3.36
CA GLY A 137 -20.70 12.48 -2.12
C GLY A 137 -21.05 10.99 -2.16
N ARG A 138 -21.49 10.46 -3.30
CA ARG A 138 -21.80 9.03 -3.44
C ARG A 138 -20.59 8.12 -3.25
N VAL A 139 -19.42 8.58 -3.67
CA VAL A 139 -18.18 7.83 -3.50
C VAL A 139 -17.79 7.76 -2.02
N VAL A 140 -17.91 8.87 -1.29
CA VAL A 140 -17.68 8.89 0.16
C VAL A 140 -18.68 7.98 0.88
N THR A 141 -19.98 8.11 0.61
CA THR A 141 -21.00 7.26 1.24
C THR A 141 -20.81 5.78 0.90
N GLY A 142 -20.52 5.46 -0.36
CA GLY A 142 -20.27 4.08 -0.79
C GLY A 142 -19.03 3.48 -0.13
N TYR A 143 -17.97 4.27 0.03
CA TYR A 143 -16.77 3.87 0.74
C TYR A 143 -17.06 3.49 2.19
N PHE A 144 -17.71 4.38 2.96
CA PHE A 144 -18.05 4.09 4.36
C PHE A 144 -19.08 2.97 4.53
N ALA A 145 -20.01 2.81 3.57
CA ALA A 145 -20.91 1.66 3.55
C ALA A 145 -20.13 0.35 3.37
N ALA A 146 -19.16 0.30 2.45
CA ALA A 146 -18.32 -0.87 2.27
C ALA A 146 -17.45 -1.20 3.50
N LEU A 147 -16.97 -0.18 4.22
CA LEU A 147 -16.30 -0.38 5.52
C LEU A 147 -17.26 -1.00 6.55
N SER A 148 -18.47 -0.47 6.66
CA SER A 148 -19.51 -0.98 7.56
C SER A 148 -19.86 -2.44 7.27
N GLU A 149 -19.92 -2.80 5.99
CA GLU A 149 -20.14 -4.17 5.50
C GLU A 149 -18.90 -5.06 5.59
N ARG A 150 -17.74 -4.50 5.98
CA ARG A 150 -16.44 -5.18 6.02
C ARG A 150 -16.00 -5.74 4.65
N ASP A 151 -16.49 -5.17 3.56
CA ASP A 151 -16.12 -5.55 2.20
C ASP A 151 -14.89 -4.75 1.73
N ALA A 152 -13.71 -5.35 1.93
CA ALA A 152 -12.45 -4.74 1.53
C ALA A 152 -12.31 -4.56 0.02
N ALA A 153 -12.92 -5.42 -0.80
CA ALA A 153 -12.86 -5.29 -2.25
C ALA A 153 -13.73 -4.12 -2.72
N ALA A 154 -14.94 -4.00 -2.18
CA ALA A 154 -15.83 -2.87 -2.45
C ALA A 154 -15.22 -1.55 -1.95
N ALA A 155 -14.69 -1.50 -0.73
CA ALA A 155 -14.06 -0.30 -0.18
C ALA A 155 -12.91 0.19 -1.08
N ARG A 156 -12.05 -0.71 -1.55
CA ARG A 156 -10.96 -0.39 -2.49
C ARG A 156 -11.44 0.14 -3.83
N SER A 157 -12.60 -0.29 -4.30
CA SER A 157 -13.13 0.16 -5.59
C SER A 157 -13.47 1.65 -5.63
N PHE A 158 -13.64 2.27 -4.46
CA PHE A 158 -13.86 3.72 -4.32
C PHE A 158 -12.57 4.53 -4.19
N LEU A 159 -11.40 3.87 -4.12
CA LEU A 159 -10.11 4.53 -3.91
C LEU A 159 -9.36 4.68 -5.24
N GLU A 160 -8.61 5.77 -5.38
CA GLU A 160 -7.64 5.89 -6.46
C GLU A 160 -6.48 4.91 -6.19
N GLU A 161 -6.10 4.13 -7.21
CA GLU A 161 -4.90 3.29 -7.11
C GLU A 161 -3.71 4.19 -6.77
N PRO A 162 -2.87 3.81 -5.79
CA PRO A 162 -1.71 4.62 -5.45
C PRO A 162 -0.83 4.75 -6.70
N ARG A 163 -0.81 5.97 -7.26
CA ARG A 163 0.28 6.36 -8.15
C ARG A 163 1.54 6.27 -7.30
N SER A 164 2.63 5.75 -7.87
CA SER A 164 3.91 5.45 -7.20
C SER A 164 4.59 6.62 -6.46
N GLU A 165 3.91 7.76 -6.33
CA GLU A 165 4.32 9.01 -5.69
C GLU A 165 3.41 9.41 -4.52
N SER A 166 2.44 8.59 -4.10
CA SER A 166 1.65 8.90 -2.91
C SER A 166 2.57 8.96 -1.67
N PRO A 167 2.48 9.97 -0.78
CA PRO A 167 3.31 10.07 0.44
C PRO A 167 3.18 8.85 1.39
N ASN A 168 2.16 8.03 1.16
CA ASN A 168 1.89 6.78 1.88
C ASN A 168 2.19 5.53 1.04
N ASP A 169 2.88 5.64 -0.10
CA ASP A 169 3.23 4.48 -0.91
C ASP A 169 4.08 3.51 -0.09
N SER A 170 3.48 2.35 0.06
CA SER A 170 3.91 1.22 0.85
C SER A 170 3.41 -0.02 0.13
N GLY A 171 3.56 -0.05 -1.21
CA GLY A 171 3.13 -1.14 -2.07
C GLY A 171 3.51 -2.53 -1.54
N GLU A 172 4.64 -2.62 -0.83
CA GLU A 172 5.16 -3.85 -0.19
C GLU A 172 4.49 -4.23 1.15
N LEU A 173 3.80 -3.30 1.83
CA LEU A 173 3.14 -3.60 3.10
C LEU A 173 1.83 -4.37 2.88
N PRO A 174 1.54 -5.39 3.72
CA PRO A 174 0.30 -6.14 3.64
C PRO A 174 -0.90 -5.22 3.95
N LEU A 175 -1.98 -5.36 3.17
CA LEU A 175 -3.27 -4.77 3.51
C LEU A 175 -4.02 -5.73 4.42
N ILE A 176 -4.35 -5.29 5.63
CA ILE A 176 -5.02 -6.12 6.63
C ILE A 176 -6.51 -6.29 6.27
N PRO A 177 -7.04 -7.52 6.34
CA PRO A 177 -8.46 -7.76 6.11
C PRO A 177 -9.34 -7.17 7.23
N MET A 178 -10.57 -6.80 6.86
CA MET A 178 -11.61 -6.40 7.80
C MET A 178 -12.33 -7.65 8.33
N THR A 179 -11.77 -8.28 9.37
CA THR A 179 -12.32 -9.50 10.00
C THR A 179 -13.36 -9.16 11.07
N ALA A 180 -13.80 -10.15 11.85
CA ALA A 180 -14.78 -9.93 12.92
C ALA A 180 -14.31 -8.96 14.01
N SER A 181 -12.99 -8.88 14.26
CA SER A 181 -12.37 -8.00 15.25
C SER A 181 -12.26 -6.54 14.77
N TYR A 182 -12.42 -6.28 13.47
CA TYR A 182 -12.43 -4.93 12.92
C TYR A 182 -13.76 -4.24 13.23
N GLN A 183 -13.68 -3.03 13.78
CA GLN A 183 -14.84 -2.19 14.03
C GLN A 183 -14.86 -1.01 13.05
N PRO A 184 -15.87 -0.90 12.19
CA PRO A 184 -15.94 0.15 11.20
C PRO A 184 -16.30 1.50 11.83
N PRO A 185 -15.93 2.63 11.17
CA PRO A 185 -16.47 3.93 11.51
C PRO A 185 -18.01 3.94 11.52
N SER A 186 -18.61 4.53 12.55
CA SER A 186 -20.07 4.67 12.69
C SER A 186 -20.50 6.14 12.61
N GLU A 187 -21.81 6.37 12.56
CA GLU A 187 -22.43 7.72 12.50
C GLU A 187 -21.79 8.67 11.46
N VAL A 188 -21.50 8.13 10.29
CA VAL A 188 -20.80 8.87 9.24
C VAL A 188 -21.72 9.95 8.65
N VAL A 189 -21.26 11.20 8.71
CA VAL A 189 -21.93 12.36 8.14
C VAL A 189 -20.96 13.12 7.24
N VAL A 190 -21.33 13.28 5.97
CA VAL A 190 -20.65 14.20 5.05
C VAL A 190 -21.20 15.60 5.29
N THR A 191 -20.40 16.49 5.86
CA THR A 191 -20.84 17.82 6.28
C THR A 191 -20.74 18.86 5.17
N SER A 192 -19.74 18.74 4.29
CA SER A 192 -19.61 19.61 3.12
C SER A 192 -18.81 18.94 2.01
N ILE A 193 -19.02 19.41 0.78
CA ILE A 193 -18.20 19.07 -0.38
C ILE A 193 -17.85 20.38 -1.07
N GLU A 194 -16.55 20.66 -1.17
CA GLU A 194 -16.02 21.95 -1.58
C GLU A 194 -14.95 21.80 -2.67
N GLU A 195 -14.70 22.88 -3.39
CA GLU A 195 -13.53 23.00 -4.26
C GLU A 195 -12.27 23.19 -3.41
N LEU A 196 -11.15 22.64 -3.86
CA LEU A 196 -9.88 22.84 -3.16
C LEU A 196 -9.44 24.29 -3.35
N ASN A 197 -8.96 24.91 -2.28
CA ASN A 197 -8.26 26.18 -2.41
C ASN A 197 -6.84 25.99 -2.97
N GLU A 198 -6.18 27.08 -3.37
CA GLU A 198 -4.85 27.06 -3.98
C GLU A 198 -3.78 26.37 -3.12
N VAL A 199 -3.89 26.48 -1.79
CA VAL A 199 -2.95 25.85 -0.83
C VAL A 199 -3.17 24.33 -0.73
N GLU A 200 -4.43 23.89 -0.69
CA GLU A 200 -4.78 22.46 -0.70
C GLU A 200 -4.43 21.81 -2.04
N LEU A 201 -4.55 22.55 -3.13
CA LEU A 201 -4.17 22.10 -4.47
C LEU A 201 -2.65 21.92 -4.61
N ALA A 202 -1.86 22.80 -3.99
CA ALA A 202 -0.39 22.70 -3.96
C ALA A 202 0.13 21.45 -3.21
N GLY A 203 -0.68 20.90 -2.28
CA GLY A 203 -0.39 19.65 -1.57
C GLY A 203 -0.99 18.39 -2.20
N SER A 204 -1.80 18.54 -3.27
CA SER A 204 -2.36 17.42 -4.03
C SER A 204 -1.35 16.94 -5.08
N PRO A 205 -1.31 15.63 -5.43
CA PRO A 205 -0.43 15.16 -6.51
C PRO A 205 -0.74 15.94 -7.79
N ALA A 206 0.31 16.33 -8.52
CA ALA A 206 0.27 17.29 -9.62
C ALA A 206 -0.95 17.11 -10.54
N ALA A 207 -1.96 17.96 -10.37
CA ALA A 207 -3.13 17.97 -11.21
C ALA A 207 -3.11 19.21 -12.09
N ALA A 208 -3.20 18.98 -13.39
CA ALA A 208 -3.17 20.02 -14.40
C ALA A 208 -4.39 20.98 -14.34
N ASN A 209 -5.47 20.64 -13.60
CA ASN A 209 -6.68 21.46 -13.45
C ASN A 209 -7.35 21.30 -12.06
N SER A 210 -7.76 22.42 -11.42
CA SER A 210 -8.49 22.44 -10.14
C SER A 210 -9.89 21.82 -10.21
N ASP A 211 -10.52 21.82 -11.39
CA ASP A 211 -11.90 21.37 -11.59
C ASP A 211 -12.11 19.87 -11.33
N ASP A 212 -11.02 19.08 -11.37
CA ASP A 212 -11.04 17.64 -11.18
C ASP A 212 -10.87 17.23 -9.70
N TRP A 213 -10.73 18.18 -8.78
CA TRP A 213 -10.57 17.91 -7.35
C TRP A 213 -11.72 18.47 -6.52
N ARG A 214 -12.15 17.70 -5.52
CA ARG A 214 -13.06 18.16 -4.46
C ARG A 214 -12.56 17.70 -3.10
N SER A 215 -12.87 18.45 -2.06
CA SER A 215 -12.67 18.02 -0.68
C SER A 215 -14.02 17.67 -0.08
N ALA A 216 -14.08 16.63 0.73
CA ALA A 216 -15.27 16.25 1.49
C ALA A 216 -14.93 16.28 2.98
N ALA A 217 -15.60 17.15 3.74
CA ALA A 217 -15.52 17.12 5.19
C ALA A 217 -16.43 16.02 5.72
N VAL A 218 -15.85 15.10 6.49
CA VAL A 218 -16.55 13.93 7.04
C VAL A 218 -16.40 13.93 8.55
N THR A 219 -17.52 13.71 9.23
CA THR A 219 -17.55 13.43 10.66
C THR A 219 -17.97 11.96 10.86
N TYR A 220 -17.30 11.25 11.74
CA TYR A 220 -17.62 9.85 12.06
C TYR A 220 -17.19 9.52 13.49
N LEU A 221 -17.71 8.43 14.04
CA LEU A 221 -17.31 7.86 15.32
C LEU A 221 -16.37 6.67 15.12
N LEU A 222 -15.29 6.65 15.89
CA LEU A 222 -14.51 5.45 16.18
C LEU A 222 -14.63 5.20 17.67
N ASP A 223 -15.21 4.06 18.02
CA ASP A 223 -15.59 3.79 19.41
C ASP A 223 -16.46 4.95 19.94
N ASP A 224 -16.09 5.59 21.05
CA ASP A 224 -16.80 6.75 21.61
C ASP A 224 -16.22 8.12 21.18
N ARG A 225 -15.30 8.15 20.21
CA ARG A 225 -14.61 9.39 19.79
C ARG A 225 -15.08 9.89 18.43
N THR A 226 -15.49 11.16 18.40
CA THR A 226 -15.85 11.84 17.15
C THR A 226 -14.62 12.35 16.42
N HIS A 227 -14.41 11.84 15.22
CA HIS A 227 -13.39 12.31 14.29
C HIS A 227 -14.02 13.26 13.26
N ARG A 228 -13.29 14.34 12.95
CA ARG A 228 -13.63 15.25 11.85
C ARG A 228 -12.42 15.38 10.96
N GLU A 229 -12.52 14.83 9.75
CA GLU A 229 -11.42 14.75 8.81
C GLU A 229 -11.87 15.17 7.40
N LYS A 230 -10.91 15.55 6.55
CA LYS A 230 -11.17 15.89 5.15
C LYS A 230 -10.63 14.79 4.25
N LEU A 231 -11.48 14.30 3.36
CA LEU A 231 -11.10 13.42 2.25
C LEU A 231 -10.90 14.24 0.98
N TYR A 232 -9.91 13.84 0.19
CA TYR A 232 -9.70 14.40 -1.14
C TYR A 232 -10.28 13.46 -2.19
N LEU A 233 -11.00 14.03 -3.13
CA LEU A 233 -11.71 13.33 -4.19
C LEU A 233 -11.16 13.79 -5.53
N HIS A 234 -10.81 12.83 -6.37
CA HIS A 234 -10.27 13.08 -7.69
C HIS A 234 -11.18 12.50 -8.76
N ARG A 235 -11.47 13.29 -9.79
CA ARG A 235 -12.28 12.86 -10.92
C ARG A 235 -11.44 11.99 -11.84
N GLN A 236 -11.96 10.81 -12.17
CA GLN A 236 -11.28 9.91 -13.10
C GLN A 236 -11.12 10.53 -14.50
N GLU A 237 -9.94 10.38 -15.08
CA GLU A 237 -9.68 10.73 -16.48
C GLU A 237 -10.44 9.80 -17.44
N ARG A 238 -10.55 8.51 -17.06
CA ARG A 238 -11.22 7.48 -17.83
C ARG A 238 -12.73 7.67 -17.79
N LYS A 239 -13.37 7.64 -18.96
CA LYS A 239 -14.83 7.69 -19.08
C LYS A 239 -15.43 6.28 -18.96
N GLU A 240 -16.21 6.04 -17.93
CA GLU A 240 -17.11 4.89 -17.85
C GLU A 240 -18.21 4.99 -18.91
N LYS A 241 -18.45 3.86 -19.59
CA LYS A 241 -19.40 3.74 -20.71
C LYS A 241 -19.24 4.85 -21.77
N GLY A 242 -18.02 5.36 -21.96
CA GLY A 242 -17.65 6.34 -22.98
C GLY A 242 -17.99 7.80 -22.68
N VAL A 243 -18.78 8.12 -21.64
CA VAL A 243 -19.25 9.49 -21.38
C VAL A 243 -19.09 9.93 -19.92
N PHE A 244 -19.22 9.04 -18.94
CA PHE A 244 -19.30 9.41 -17.53
C PHE A 244 -17.93 9.36 -16.85
N ARG A 245 -17.56 10.38 -16.08
CA ARG A 245 -16.36 10.35 -15.24
C ARG A 245 -16.79 10.14 -13.78
N GLY A 246 -16.34 9.05 -13.18
CA GLY A 246 -16.51 8.79 -11.75
C GLY A 246 -15.57 9.64 -10.90
N TRP A 247 -15.83 9.66 -9.60
CA TRP A 247 -14.91 10.18 -8.59
C TRP A 247 -14.24 9.01 -7.88
N LEU A 248 -13.04 9.22 -7.35
CA LEU A 248 -12.34 8.30 -6.47
C LEU A 248 -11.80 9.08 -5.28
N ILE A 249 -11.66 8.40 -4.14
CA ILE A 249 -11.00 8.95 -2.96
C ILE A 249 -9.49 8.83 -3.17
N TYR A 250 -8.80 9.96 -3.10
CA TYR A 250 -7.35 10.00 -3.05
C TYR A 250 -6.90 9.67 -1.61
N GLY A 251 -6.26 8.51 -1.43
CA GLY A 251 -5.95 7.96 -0.12
C GLY A 251 -7.02 6.98 0.35
N GLY A 252 -7.40 7.06 1.63
CA GLY A 252 -8.44 6.21 2.24
C GLY A 252 -7.91 4.93 2.90
N ILE A 253 -6.69 4.48 2.57
CA ILE A 253 -5.97 3.46 3.34
C ILE A 253 -4.83 4.13 4.07
N ASN A 254 -4.70 3.85 5.37
CA ASN A 254 -3.70 4.43 6.23
C ASN A 254 -2.63 3.40 6.61
N ARG A 255 -1.52 3.87 7.18
CA ARG A 255 -0.43 3.03 7.68
C ARG A 255 -0.55 2.88 9.20
N MET A 256 -0.38 1.66 9.67
CA MET A 256 -0.28 1.34 11.08
C MET A 256 1.06 0.66 11.36
N ALA A 257 1.67 1.01 12.50
CA ALA A 257 2.88 0.39 13.00
C ALA A 257 2.67 -0.05 14.45
N ALA A 258 2.80 -1.35 14.72
CA ALA A 258 2.86 -1.87 16.08
C ALA A 258 4.33 -2.01 16.49
N TYR A 259 4.73 -1.39 17.60
CA TYR A 259 6.06 -1.52 18.16
C TYR A 259 6.08 -2.69 19.15
N VAL A 260 7.01 -3.62 18.98
CA VAL A 260 7.19 -4.81 19.86
C VAL A 260 8.62 -4.97 20.39
N GLY A 261 9.49 -3.99 20.15
CA GLY A 261 10.92 -4.10 20.46
C GLY A 261 11.71 -4.88 19.40
N ARG A 262 13.03 -4.66 19.36
CA ARG A 262 13.95 -5.36 18.44
C ARG A 262 13.88 -6.86 18.71
N ASP A 263 13.78 -7.66 17.65
CA ASP A 263 13.65 -9.13 17.72
C ASP A 263 12.48 -9.63 18.59
N GLY A 264 11.46 -8.78 18.76
CA GLY A 264 10.25 -9.11 19.50
C GLY A 264 9.37 -10.16 18.79
N PRO A 265 8.41 -10.74 19.53
CA PRO A 265 7.48 -11.74 19.00
C PRO A 265 6.69 -11.25 17.78
N GLY A 266 6.15 -12.20 17.01
CA GLY A 266 5.29 -11.90 15.87
C GLY A 266 4.05 -11.09 16.30
N VAL A 267 3.52 -10.27 15.39
CA VAL A 267 2.31 -9.47 15.63
C VAL A 267 1.18 -9.94 14.74
N LEU A 268 -0.01 -9.99 15.31
CA LEU A 268 -1.26 -10.22 14.61
C LEU A 268 -2.08 -8.93 14.62
N ILE A 269 -2.51 -8.49 13.45
CA ILE A 269 -3.44 -7.38 13.28
C ILE A 269 -4.73 -7.95 12.70
N ASN A 270 -5.84 -7.84 13.43
CA ASN A 270 -7.11 -8.48 13.08
C ASN A 270 -6.99 -10.00 12.80
N GLY A 271 -6.05 -10.67 13.50
CA GLY A 271 -5.72 -12.08 13.30
C GLY A 271 -4.78 -12.38 12.11
N GLN A 272 -4.45 -11.39 11.27
CA GLN A 272 -3.49 -11.55 10.18
C GLN A 272 -2.06 -11.36 10.70
N ALA A 273 -1.18 -12.32 10.41
CA ALA A 273 0.24 -12.20 10.73
C ALA A 273 0.90 -11.09 9.91
N VAL A 274 1.58 -10.19 10.61
CA VAL A 274 2.32 -9.07 10.04
C VAL A 274 3.80 -9.24 10.38
N PRO A 275 4.69 -9.21 9.37
CA PRO A 275 6.12 -9.38 9.62
C PRO A 275 6.67 -8.21 10.44
N THR A 276 7.35 -8.52 11.53
CA THR A 276 8.10 -7.57 12.34
C THR A 276 9.47 -7.33 11.71
N ARG A 277 9.84 -6.07 11.49
CA ARG A 277 11.18 -5.66 11.06
C ARG A 277 11.63 -4.47 11.89
N GLU A 278 12.88 -4.50 12.36
CA GLU A 278 13.45 -3.42 13.19
C GLU A 278 12.60 -3.10 14.43
N GLY A 279 11.89 -4.11 14.95
CA GLY A 279 10.98 -3.99 16.08
C GLY A 279 9.61 -3.38 15.78
N TYR A 280 9.25 -3.23 14.51
CA TYR A 280 7.94 -2.76 14.08
C TYR A 280 7.24 -3.76 13.15
N ALA A 281 6.00 -4.10 13.46
CA ALA A 281 5.08 -4.71 12.52
C ALA A 281 4.30 -3.62 11.80
N ARG A 282 4.55 -3.45 10.49
CA ARG A 282 3.98 -2.37 9.67
C ARG A 282 2.97 -2.95 8.67
N ALA A 283 1.80 -2.33 8.59
CA ALA A 283 0.75 -2.74 7.67
C ALA A 283 -0.06 -1.56 7.15
N ARG A 284 -0.79 -1.82 6.06
CA ARG A 284 -1.84 -0.94 5.55
C ARG A 284 -3.18 -1.38 6.12
N VAL A 285 -3.99 -0.43 6.55
CA VAL A 285 -5.29 -0.67 7.18
C VAL A 285 -6.32 0.33 6.68
N PHE A 286 -7.59 -0.08 6.64
CA PHE A 286 -8.70 0.85 6.48
C PHE A 286 -8.88 1.68 7.77
N PRO A 287 -9.54 2.84 7.71
CA PRO A 287 -9.95 3.54 8.92
C PRO A 287 -10.92 2.67 9.73
N GLY A 288 -10.81 2.72 11.05
CA GLY A 288 -11.57 1.84 11.96
C GLY A 288 -10.79 1.52 13.21
N VAL A 289 -11.38 0.68 14.07
CA VAL A 289 -10.70 0.08 15.21
C VAL A 289 -10.14 -1.28 14.79
N HIS A 290 -8.86 -1.50 15.05
CA HIS A 290 -8.15 -2.73 14.75
C HIS A 290 -7.67 -3.39 16.03
N GLU A 291 -7.89 -4.69 16.15
CA GLU A 291 -7.26 -5.48 17.22
C GLU A 291 -5.80 -5.72 16.84
N VAL A 292 -4.90 -5.37 17.74
CA VAL A 292 -3.46 -5.59 17.61
C VAL A 292 -3.00 -6.42 18.80
N ARG A 293 -2.41 -7.58 18.54
CA ARG A 293 -1.93 -8.47 19.61
C ARG A 293 -0.66 -9.19 19.19
N LEU A 294 0.02 -9.78 20.17
CA LEU A 294 1.10 -10.70 19.86
C LEU A 294 0.54 -11.99 19.23
N ALA A 295 1.33 -12.54 18.32
CA ALA A 295 1.21 -13.92 17.91
C ALA A 295 1.50 -14.82 19.11
N ASP A 296 1.00 -16.05 19.06
CA ASP A 296 1.24 -17.02 20.13
C ASP A 296 2.75 -17.27 20.25
N ASP A 297 3.31 -16.88 21.39
CA ASP A 297 4.73 -16.96 21.68
C ASP A 297 4.95 -17.69 23.03
N PRO A 298 5.85 -18.69 23.10
CA PRO A 298 6.10 -19.43 24.34
C PRO A 298 6.75 -18.61 25.46
N LEU A 299 7.49 -17.55 25.14
CA LEU A 299 8.16 -16.68 26.11
C LEU A 299 7.29 -15.48 26.47
N PHE A 300 6.67 -14.86 25.48
CA PHE A 300 6.09 -13.54 25.64
C PHE A 300 4.57 -13.53 25.57
N GLU A 301 3.99 -12.62 26.33
CA GLU A 301 2.59 -12.23 26.23
C GLU A 301 2.46 -10.71 26.31
N ALA A 302 1.35 -10.18 25.80
CA ALA A 302 0.97 -8.79 25.94
C ALA A 302 -0.55 -8.71 25.90
N GLU A 303 -1.10 -7.71 26.59
CA GLU A 303 -2.51 -7.41 26.49
C GLU A 303 -2.84 -6.95 25.05
N PRO A 304 -3.93 -7.45 24.43
CA PRO A 304 -4.38 -6.95 23.14
C PRO A 304 -4.72 -5.47 23.21
N GLU A 305 -4.32 -4.72 22.18
CA GLU A 305 -4.57 -3.29 22.05
C GLU A 305 -5.62 -3.03 20.96
N ALA A 306 -6.54 -2.11 21.25
CA ALA A 306 -7.52 -1.61 20.30
C ALA A 306 -6.98 -0.33 19.63
N ALA A 307 -6.55 -0.45 18.38
CA ALA A 307 -5.93 0.63 17.63
C ALA A 307 -6.96 1.40 16.80
N GLU A 308 -7.21 2.65 17.16
CA GLU A 308 -8.08 3.55 16.41
C GLU A 308 -7.31 4.26 15.28
N VAL A 309 -7.63 3.88 14.04
CA VAL A 309 -6.96 4.40 12.86
C VAL A 309 -7.92 5.31 12.08
N GLY A 310 -7.55 6.60 11.95
CA GLY A 310 -8.26 7.58 11.12
C GLY A 310 -7.87 7.52 9.64
N LEU A 311 -8.28 8.52 8.85
CA LEU A 311 -8.07 8.53 7.39
C LEU A 311 -6.71 9.08 6.97
N LEU A 312 -6.13 10.00 7.76
CA LEU A 312 -4.99 10.81 7.31
C LEU A 312 -3.67 10.55 8.02
N LYS A 313 -3.69 10.29 9.34
CA LYS A 313 -2.47 10.23 10.15
C LYS A 313 -2.03 8.78 10.36
N PRO A 314 -0.76 8.43 10.08
CA PRO A 314 -0.22 7.14 10.48
C PRO A 314 -0.44 6.91 11.96
N HIS A 315 -0.76 5.67 12.32
CA HIS A 315 -1.02 5.29 13.71
C HIS A 315 0.09 4.37 14.24
N ALA A 316 0.53 4.63 15.46
CA ALA A 316 1.54 3.83 16.14
C ALA A 316 0.97 3.25 17.44
N VAL A 317 1.12 1.95 17.62
CA VAL A 317 0.58 1.19 18.76
C VAL A 317 1.74 0.57 19.51
N PRO A 318 2.01 0.94 20.77
CA PRO A 318 2.99 0.24 21.57
C PRO A 318 2.38 -1.07 22.08
N LEU A 319 2.94 -2.20 21.68
CA LEU A 319 2.75 -3.45 22.41
C LEU A 319 3.95 -3.60 23.34
N MET A 320 3.69 -3.93 24.61
CA MET A 320 4.73 -4.15 25.61
C MET A 320 4.79 -5.63 25.98
N PRO A 321 5.61 -6.45 25.29
CA PRO A 321 5.77 -7.86 25.64
C PRO A 321 6.32 -8.02 27.06
N THR A 322 5.70 -8.90 27.83
CA THR A 322 6.16 -9.35 29.13
C THR A 322 6.45 -10.84 29.10
N LEU A 323 7.37 -11.28 29.95
CA LEU A 323 7.69 -12.70 30.11
C LEU A 323 6.52 -13.42 30.80
N ARG A 324 5.97 -14.44 30.12
CA ARG A 324 4.91 -15.32 30.64
C ARG A 324 5.31 -15.98 31.95
N GLU A 325 4.33 -16.16 32.84
CA GLU A 325 4.53 -16.91 34.09
C GLU A 325 4.97 -18.35 33.82
N SER A 326 4.35 -19.04 32.86
CA SER A 326 4.73 -20.41 32.48
C SER A 326 6.18 -20.50 31.96
N ALA A 327 6.67 -19.45 31.28
CA ALA A 327 8.05 -19.39 30.82
C ALA A 327 9.03 -19.14 31.98
N ARG A 328 8.64 -18.33 32.97
CA ARG A 328 9.42 -18.13 34.20
C ARG A 328 9.58 -19.44 34.96
N ASP A 329 8.48 -20.15 35.19
CA ASP A 329 8.47 -21.42 35.92
C ASP A 329 9.34 -22.47 35.22
N GLU A 330 9.27 -22.54 33.90
CA GLU A 330 10.08 -23.46 33.10
C GLU A 330 11.58 -23.11 33.21
N VAL A 331 11.96 -21.83 33.11
CA VAL A 331 13.36 -21.42 33.28
C VAL A 331 13.85 -21.66 34.70
N GLU A 332 13.03 -21.38 35.72
CA GLU A 332 13.37 -21.67 37.13
C GLU A 332 13.60 -23.16 37.36
N SER A 333 12.76 -24.01 36.77
CA SER A 333 12.91 -25.47 36.79
C SER A 333 14.20 -25.93 36.13
N GLN A 334 14.53 -25.40 34.94
CA GLN A 334 15.76 -25.73 34.23
C GLN A 334 17.02 -25.28 34.98
N VAL A 335 17.01 -24.07 35.54
CA VAL A 335 18.11 -23.58 36.39
C VAL A 335 18.30 -24.48 37.60
N LYS A 336 17.20 -24.86 38.28
CA LYS A 336 17.26 -25.78 39.41
C LYS A 336 17.87 -27.12 39.02
N ALA A 337 17.42 -27.72 37.91
CA ALA A 337 17.93 -29.00 37.42
C ALA A 337 19.42 -28.94 37.05
N TYR A 338 19.86 -27.84 36.42
CA TYR A 338 21.27 -27.60 36.11
C TYR A 338 22.12 -27.51 37.38
N LEU A 339 21.66 -26.76 38.39
CA LEU A 339 22.36 -26.66 39.69
C LEU A 339 22.40 -28.02 40.40
N ASP A 340 21.30 -28.79 40.37
CA ASP A 340 21.25 -30.14 40.95
C ASP A 340 22.24 -31.09 40.28
N GLU A 341 22.45 -30.95 38.97
CA GLU A 341 23.46 -31.73 38.25
C GLU A 341 24.87 -31.31 38.66
N CYS A 342 25.13 -30.01 38.80
CA CYS A 342 26.41 -29.50 39.32
C CYS A 342 26.74 -30.05 40.72
N ALA A 343 25.73 -30.17 41.59
CA ALA A 343 25.92 -30.68 42.95
C ALA A 343 26.27 -32.18 43.01
N LYS A 344 26.08 -32.93 41.91
CA LYS A 344 26.51 -34.34 41.81
C LYS A 344 27.99 -34.50 41.48
N SER A 345 28.67 -33.42 41.09
CA SER A 345 30.09 -33.46 40.79
C SER A 345 30.92 -33.84 42.02
N THR A 346 32.01 -34.55 41.80
CA THR A 346 32.99 -34.89 42.84
C THR A 346 34.28 -34.07 42.71
N ASP A 347 34.26 -33.00 41.92
CA ASP A 347 35.38 -32.09 41.72
C ASP A 347 35.21 -30.83 42.58
N LEU A 348 36.32 -30.27 43.08
CA LEU A 348 36.31 -28.99 43.79
C LEU A 348 36.01 -27.79 42.87
N SER A 349 36.19 -27.97 41.56
CA SER A 349 35.81 -26.98 40.54
C SER A 349 35.08 -27.70 39.42
N PRO A 350 33.80 -28.03 39.60
CA PRO A 350 33.02 -28.70 38.58
C PRO A 350 32.99 -27.86 37.29
N ASP A 351 33.27 -28.49 36.16
CA ASP A 351 33.28 -27.82 34.87
C ASP A 351 31.88 -27.28 34.52
N GLY A 352 31.83 -26.00 34.16
CA GLY A 352 30.58 -25.34 33.74
C GLY A 352 29.57 -25.18 34.86
N CYS A 353 29.99 -25.09 36.13
CA CYS A 353 29.13 -24.85 37.28
C CYS A 353 29.41 -23.49 37.96
N PRO A 354 28.41 -22.85 38.58
CA PRO A 354 28.53 -21.49 39.10
C PRO A 354 29.22 -21.41 40.47
N PHE A 355 29.61 -22.55 41.05
CA PHE A 355 30.33 -22.64 42.32
C PHE A 355 31.61 -23.47 42.16
N SER A 356 32.65 -23.02 42.84
CA SER A 356 33.94 -23.71 42.89
C SER A 356 34.66 -23.36 44.20
N TRP A 357 35.57 -24.25 44.59
CA TRP A 357 36.42 -24.10 45.76
C TRP A 357 37.87 -24.40 45.40
N ILE A 358 38.80 -23.67 46.00
CA ILE A 358 40.24 -23.87 45.78
C ILE A 358 40.85 -24.42 47.06
N GLU A 359 41.42 -25.63 46.98
CA GLU A 359 42.26 -26.22 48.02
C GLU A 359 43.72 -26.28 47.56
N ILE A 360 44.65 -26.07 48.49
CA ILE A 360 46.08 -26.33 48.27
C ILE A 360 46.40 -27.77 48.72
N GLY A 361 46.45 -28.72 47.78
CA GLY A 361 46.79 -30.12 48.06
C GLY A 361 45.90 -31.11 47.30
N THR A 362 46.03 -32.41 47.61
CA THR A 362 45.14 -33.44 47.06
C THR A 362 43.90 -33.58 47.93
N SER A 363 42.74 -33.28 47.35
CA SER A 363 41.42 -33.52 47.95
C SER A 363 40.92 -34.93 47.64
N LYS A 364 40.08 -35.49 48.51
CA LYS A 364 39.30 -36.70 48.25
C LYS A 364 37.87 -36.52 48.78
N LYS A 365 36.90 -37.22 48.17
CA LYS A 365 35.49 -37.25 48.62
C LYS A 365 34.87 -35.85 48.72
N VAL A 366 34.83 -35.15 47.60
CA VAL A 366 34.12 -33.87 47.51
C VAL A 366 32.63 -34.16 47.41
N GLU A 367 31.83 -33.48 48.22
CA GLU A 367 30.38 -33.52 48.21
C GLU A 367 29.85 -32.08 48.23
N TRP A 368 28.99 -31.77 47.27
CA TRP A 368 28.32 -30.47 47.16
C TRP A 368 26.87 -30.59 47.61
N THR A 369 26.41 -29.66 48.45
CA THR A 369 25.02 -29.59 48.90
C THR A 369 24.46 -28.21 48.64
N ILE A 370 23.36 -28.12 47.89
CA ILE A 370 22.68 -26.84 47.67
C ILE A 370 21.79 -26.54 48.87
N ASP A 371 22.14 -25.52 49.64
CA ASP A 371 21.36 -25.10 50.82
C ASP A 371 20.22 -24.16 50.44
N ALA A 372 20.42 -23.35 49.38
CA ALA A 372 19.40 -22.47 48.85
C ALA A 372 19.64 -22.16 47.36
N TYR A 373 18.59 -22.31 46.56
CA TYR A 373 18.59 -21.84 45.18
C TYR A 373 18.48 -20.31 45.13
N PRO A 374 19.14 -19.66 44.16
CA PRO A 374 19.05 -18.21 44.00
C PRO A 374 17.64 -17.81 43.56
N LYS A 375 17.17 -16.66 44.05
CA LYS A 375 15.96 -16.04 43.49
C LYS A 375 16.30 -15.46 42.12
N LEU A 376 15.59 -15.91 41.08
CA LEU A 376 15.84 -15.45 39.72
C LEU A 376 15.19 -14.09 39.47
N SER A 377 15.90 -13.28 38.69
CA SER A 377 15.44 -12.03 38.12
C SER A 377 15.60 -12.10 36.61
N PHE A 378 14.63 -11.52 35.92
CA PHE A 378 14.50 -11.63 34.47
C PHE A 378 14.47 -10.21 33.89
N SER A 379 15.31 -9.97 32.89
CA SER A 379 15.33 -8.72 32.14
C SER A 379 15.09 -9.02 30.68
N VAL A 380 14.04 -8.42 30.12
CA VAL A 380 13.70 -8.52 28.70
C VAL A 380 14.48 -7.44 27.95
N GLY A 381 15.23 -7.82 26.92
CA GLY A 381 15.93 -6.88 26.04
C GLY A 381 16.18 -7.51 24.67
N ASP A 382 15.97 -6.76 23.59
CA ASP A 382 16.27 -7.12 22.19
C ASP A 382 16.00 -8.60 21.81
N GLY A 383 14.81 -9.12 22.15
CA GLY A 383 14.36 -10.48 21.78
C GLY A 383 14.89 -11.62 22.67
N GLU A 384 15.74 -11.32 23.66
CA GLU A 384 16.27 -12.28 24.62
C GLU A 384 15.83 -11.97 26.05
N VAL A 385 15.81 -13.01 26.88
CA VAL A 385 15.52 -12.88 28.31
C VAL A 385 16.80 -13.17 29.08
N ALA A 386 17.42 -12.13 29.62
CA ALA A 386 18.55 -12.28 30.52
C ALA A 386 18.06 -12.78 31.88
N VAL A 387 18.70 -13.84 32.37
CA VAL A 387 18.38 -14.50 33.64
C VAL A 387 19.53 -14.26 34.60
N ARG A 388 19.21 -13.77 35.80
CA ARG A 388 20.19 -13.57 36.88
C ARG A 388 19.67 -14.10 38.19
N GLY A 389 20.37 -15.06 38.78
CA GLY A 389 20.16 -15.54 40.12
C GLY A 389 21.29 -15.07 41.04
N LEU A 390 20.95 -14.40 42.13
CA LEU A 390 21.91 -13.93 43.13
C LEU A 390 21.69 -14.65 44.46
N LEU A 391 22.75 -14.71 45.28
CA LEU A 391 22.72 -15.20 46.66
C LEU A 391 22.29 -16.67 46.79
N GLY A 392 22.64 -17.51 45.80
CA GLY A 392 22.55 -18.96 45.98
C GLY A 392 23.53 -19.40 47.07
N ARG A 393 23.18 -20.42 47.85
CA ARG A 393 24.04 -20.99 48.91
C ARG A 393 24.32 -22.45 48.64
N VAL A 394 25.59 -22.81 48.75
CA VAL A 394 26.07 -24.18 48.61
C VAL A 394 27.12 -24.45 49.66
N THR A 395 27.10 -25.64 50.24
CA THR A 395 28.14 -26.14 51.12
C THR A 395 28.98 -27.17 50.37
N VAL A 396 30.29 -27.03 50.47
CA VAL A 396 31.26 -28.03 49.97
C VAL A 396 31.92 -28.74 51.14
N ALA A 397 31.82 -30.06 51.17
CA ALA A 397 32.54 -30.91 52.11
C ALA A 397 33.61 -31.70 51.38
N TRP A 398 34.81 -31.79 51.94
CA TRP A 398 35.90 -32.58 51.35
C TRP A 398 36.84 -33.15 52.41
N THR A 399 37.64 -34.15 52.03
CA THR A 399 38.71 -34.71 52.87
C THR A 399 40.07 -34.28 52.35
N GLY A 400 40.77 -33.48 53.16
CA GLY A 400 42.09 -32.94 52.84
C GLY A 400 43.24 -33.86 53.28
N TYR A 401 44.46 -33.30 53.32
CA TYR A 401 45.65 -34.02 53.74
C TYR A 401 45.51 -34.60 55.17
N GLY A 402 45.96 -35.84 55.37
CA GLY A 402 45.86 -36.52 56.67
C GLY A 402 44.46 -37.06 57.01
N GLY A 403 43.49 -37.01 56.09
CA GLY A 403 42.15 -37.55 56.32
C GLY A 403 41.23 -36.62 57.12
N VAL A 404 41.64 -35.35 57.30
CA VAL A 404 40.83 -34.34 57.98
C VAL A 404 39.66 -33.93 57.10
N LYS A 405 38.46 -33.89 57.69
CA LYS A 405 37.25 -33.40 57.02
C LYS A 405 37.19 -31.89 57.11
N HIS A 406 36.86 -31.26 56.01
CA HIS A 406 36.64 -29.83 55.88
C HIS A 406 35.26 -29.58 55.28
N GLU A 407 34.70 -28.43 55.60
CA GLU A 407 33.41 -27.97 55.12
C GLU A 407 33.48 -26.44 54.96
N SER A 408 32.83 -25.90 53.94
CA SER A 408 32.77 -24.45 53.72
C SER A 408 31.49 -24.06 53.02
N ASP A 409 30.90 -22.96 53.48
CA ASP A 409 29.69 -22.39 52.90
C ASP A 409 30.08 -21.31 51.88
N LEU A 410 29.51 -21.40 50.69
CA LEU A 410 29.79 -20.50 49.57
C LEU A 410 28.51 -19.82 49.11
N LEU A 411 28.66 -18.55 48.75
CA LEU A 411 27.67 -17.86 47.94
C LEU A 411 28.03 -18.01 46.47
N TYR A 412 27.02 -18.29 45.64
CA TYR A 412 27.18 -18.32 44.20
C TYR A 412 26.13 -17.45 43.51
N HIS A 413 26.42 -17.09 42.27
CA HIS A 413 25.51 -16.40 41.37
C HIS A 413 25.46 -17.16 40.04
N ILE A 414 24.32 -17.10 39.38
CA ILE A 414 24.12 -17.69 38.06
C ILE A 414 23.65 -16.60 37.11
N THR A 415 24.24 -16.59 35.92
CA THR A 415 23.80 -15.77 34.80
C THR A 415 23.59 -16.65 33.59
N GLY A 416 22.72 -16.22 32.69
CA GLY A 416 22.42 -16.93 31.47
C GLY A 416 21.32 -16.25 30.68
N GLN A 417 20.88 -16.94 29.64
CA GLN A 417 19.86 -16.48 28.72
C GLN A 417 18.76 -17.52 28.56
N ALA A 418 17.52 -17.06 28.46
CA ALA A 418 16.38 -17.87 28.07
C ALA A 418 15.87 -17.46 26.69
N ALA A 419 15.71 -18.45 25.81
CA ALA A 419 15.25 -18.29 24.45
C ALA A 419 14.32 -19.44 24.03
N VAL A 420 13.57 -19.28 22.95
CA VAL A 420 12.82 -20.39 22.33
C VAL A 420 13.73 -21.12 21.36
N ILE A 421 14.04 -22.38 21.67
CA ILE A 421 14.85 -23.27 20.82
C ILE A 421 13.99 -24.49 20.50
N ASP A 422 13.82 -24.79 19.21
CA ASP A 422 12.98 -25.89 18.72
C ASP A 422 11.54 -25.86 19.28
N GLY A 423 11.00 -24.65 19.45
CA GLY A 423 9.64 -24.42 19.99
C GLY A 423 9.52 -24.58 21.50
N LYS A 424 10.63 -24.73 22.24
CA LYS A 424 10.64 -24.85 23.70
C LYS A 424 11.46 -23.75 24.34
N VAL A 425 10.96 -23.24 25.46
CA VAL A 425 11.72 -22.35 26.34
C VAL A 425 12.95 -23.12 26.84
N THR A 426 14.14 -22.57 26.64
CA THR A 426 15.40 -23.21 27.00
C THR A 426 16.31 -22.18 27.67
N PHE A 427 16.83 -22.55 28.84
CA PHE A 427 17.85 -21.80 29.56
C PHE A 427 19.25 -22.27 29.13
N ARG A 428 20.15 -21.31 28.94
CA ARG A 428 21.58 -21.54 28.74
C ARG A 428 22.35 -20.70 29.75
N SER A 429 23.16 -21.34 30.58
CA SER A 429 24.11 -20.63 31.44
C SER A 429 25.21 -19.99 30.61
N ASP A 430 25.73 -18.86 31.09
CA ASP A 430 26.87 -18.16 30.47
C ASP A 430 28.20 -18.91 30.63
#